data_AF-F8PWR5-F1
#
_entry.id   AF-F8PWR5-F1
#
_cell.length_a   1.000
_cell.length_b   1.000
_cell.length_c   1.000
_cell.angle_alpha   90.00
_cell.angle_beta   90.00
_cell.angle_gamma   90.00
#
_symmetry.space_group_name_H-M   'P 1'
#
loop_
_entity.id
_entity.type
_entity.pdbx_description
1 polymer ?
#
loop_
_entity_poly.entity_id
_entity_poly.type
_entity_poly.pdbx_seq_one_letter_code
_entity_poly.pdbx_strand_id
1 'polypeptide(L)'
;MSSDPLDHYPTIDDLVDGVRTGSTTDLWDVVVSISVEKLNGILHTLWITDSTTTNVKVTTTSLDQFEQPFYIDWDVKLGSPSLSFTLDGKSSLTMSLSGTHQVQGKNPNTGEEMPIIPIPENSYVLVATVPLVAVKAVEGDTAGTDPTNSDQVISFDDNPDAKLHVVFQFNNEGSSQYRIDYTGSGDDPSGDQISIGLREKLADWMMDPKNINAITYSLAVVEQTPSVDTQYLTPESMSFSIYASSTKTVGCLSVYIKTKDSDYPVGNQQRAFHFPKTNQNSYPIPDGYDASISIIIRRNNFSKFLNTAIHNTRESSGKEFEYVNENDTQTGFSFTIALNDDLVAFMKQQILGGSPQQKERVSWADVTGQHFGDVFCKIVVDKTIPLMQTDQTEIRANISMSNGDYRKTTRKEGDEGWPEPGQVIGAFNSWELPTFSGDFGLDFFATTNIFAPGKQIIDIDTKRGVLTPYDVLLVGHIKDDVRSAVKAGV
;
A
#
# COMPACT_ATOMS: atom_id res chain seq x y z
N MET A 1 -31.40 -12.45 3.47
CA MET A 1 -30.32 -13.10 2.70
C MET A 1 -29.05 -12.46 3.19
N SER A 2 -28.11 -13.24 3.73
CA SER A 2 -26.79 -12.69 4.09
C SER A 2 -26.10 -12.35 2.77
N SER A 3 -25.83 -11.08 2.52
CA SER A 3 -24.90 -10.67 1.46
C SER A 3 -23.54 -11.34 1.71
N ASP A 4 -22.82 -11.69 0.65
CA ASP A 4 -21.43 -12.09 0.81
C ASP A 4 -20.68 -10.85 1.34
N PRO A 5 -19.87 -10.96 2.42
CA PRO A 5 -19.04 -9.85 2.90
C PRO A 5 -18.15 -9.22 1.82
N LEU A 6 -17.90 -9.94 0.72
CA LEU A 6 -17.15 -9.47 -0.45
C LEU A 6 -18.04 -8.91 -1.58
N ASP A 7 -19.31 -8.62 -1.34
CA ASP A 7 -20.17 -7.95 -2.33
C ASP A 7 -20.10 -6.40 -2.27
N HIS A 8 -19.49 -5.85 -1.22
CA HIS A 8 -19.28 -4.40 -1.05
C HIS A 8 -17.98 -4.11 -0.30
N TYR A 9 -17.41 -2.91 -0.46
CA TYR A 9 -16.35 -2.45 0.42
C TYR A 9 -16.92 -2.17 1.84
N PRO A 10 -16.18 -2.40 2.94
CA PRO A 10 -16.60 -2.01 4.30
C PRO A 10 -16.60 -0.49 4.44
N THR A 11 -17.43 0.13 5.27
CA THR A 11 -17.24 1.57 5.54
C THR A 11 -15.89 1.81 6.24
N ILE A 12 -15.37 3.05 6.23
CA ILE A 12 -14.14 3.37 6.98
C ILE A 12 -14.28 3.06 8.49
N ASP A 13 -15.46 3.25 9.07
CA ASP A 13 -15.68 2.94 10.50
C ASP A 13 -15.70 1.42 10.73
N ASP A 14 -16.33 0.65 9.84
CA ASP A 14 -16.32 -0.82 9.90
C ASP A 14 -14.90 -1.39 9.70
N LEU A 15 -14.13 -0.81 8.78
CA LEU A 15 -12.73 -1.18 8.56
C LEU A 15 -11.91 -0.93 9.83
N VAL A 16 -12.00 0.27 10.40
CA VAL A 16 -11.29 0.67 11.64
C VAL A 16 -11.66 -0.22 12.82
N ASP A 17 -12.95 -0.50 13.01
CA ASP A 17 -13.44 -1.39 14.05
C ASP A 17 -12.98 -2.83 13.82
N GLY A 18 -12.98 -3.28 12.57
CA GLY A 18 -12.57 -4.62 12.14
C GLY A 18 -11.08 -4.89 12.36
N VAL A 19 -10.22 -3.88 12.18
CA VAL A 19 -8.76 -4.01 12.37
C VAL A 19 -8.29 -3.67 13.80
N ARG A 20 -9.19 -3.34 14.74
CA ARG A 20 -8.83 -2.88 16.10
C ARG A 20 -8.27 -3.97 17.02
N THR A 21 -8.63 -5.24 16.80
CA THR A 21 -8.38 -6.30 17.79
C THR A 21 -7.14 -7.14 17.51
N GLY A 22 -6.37 -6.81 16.47
CA GLY A 22 -5.18 -7.55 16.11
C GLY A 22 -4.69 -7.19 14.72
N SER A 23 -3.55 -7.77 14.34
CA SER A 23 -2.94 -7.47 13.05
C SER A 23 -3.75 -8.08 11.90
N THR A 24 -3.84 -7.36 10.80
CA THR A 24 -4.55 -7.78 9.56
C THR A 24 -3.64 -7.90 8.34
N THR A 25 -2.34 -7.71 8.55
CA THR A 25 -1.33 -7.83 7.49
C THR A 25 -0.92 -9.27 7.19
N ASP A 26 -1.50 -10.25 7.90
CA ASP A 26 -1.18 -11.67 7.77
C ASP A 26 0.33 -11.96 7.91
N LEU A 27 0.92 -11.33 8.93
CA LEU A 27 2.35 -11.34 9.28
C LEU A 27 3.28 -10.59 8.32
N TRP A 28 2.77 -10.02 7.23
CA TRP A 28 3.54 -9.13 6.37
C TRP A 28 3.78 -7.78 7.04
N ASP A 29 4.83 -7.07 6.62
CA ASP A 29 5.19 -5.78 7.23
C ASP A 29 4.28 -4.66 6.75
N VAL A 30 3.90 -4.70 5.47
CA VAL A 30 3.09 -3.68 4.81
C VAL A 30 2.12 -4.35 3.84
N VAL A 31 0.88 -3.89 3.81
CA VAL A 31 -0.11 -4.26 2.79
C VAL A 31 -0.60 -3.00 2.10
N VAL A 32 -0.46 -2.92 0.79
CA VAL A 32 -0.95 -1.82 -0.03
C VAL A 32 -2.05 -2.34 -0.94
N SER A 33 -3.23 -1.75 -0.89
CA SER A 33 -4.40 -2.26 -1.61
C SER A 33 -5.04 -1.20 -2.46
N ILE A 34 -5.43 -1.56 -3.70
CA ILE A 34 -5.88 -0.60 -4.72
C ILE A 34 -7.15 -1.13 -5.39
N SER A 35 -8.17 -0.27 -5.49
CA SER A 35 -9.47 -0.65 -6.04
C SER A 35 -9.41 -0.92 -7.54
N VAL A 36 -10.21 -1.88 -8.01
CA VAL A 36 -10.35 -2.20 -9.45
C VAL A 36 -10.82 -0.97 -10.24
N GLU A 37 -11.69 -0.14 -9.67
CA GLU A 37 -12.11 1.12 -10.28
C GLU A 37 -10.91 2.02 -10.62
N LYS A 38 -9.97 2.18 -9.68
CA LYS A 38 -8.80 3.01 -9.93
C LYS A 38 -7.79 2.35 -10.87
N LEU A 39 -7.60 1.04 -10.76
CA LEU A 39 -6.82 0.27 -11.72
C LEU A 39 -7.34 0.50 -13.15
N ASN A 40 -8.66 0.52 -13.33
CA ASN A 40 -9.29 0.82 -14.62
C ASN A 40 -8.99 2.22 -15.13
N GLY A 41 -9.03 3.24 -14.26
CA GLY A 41 -8.66 4.61 -14.64
C GLY A 41 -7.20 4.74 -15.09
N ILE A 42 -6.28 4.06 -14.39
CA ILE A 42 -4.85 4.02 -14.75
C ILE A 42 -4.67 3.27 -16.07
N LEU A 43 -5.26 2.08 -16.19
CA LEU A 43 -5.16 1.23 -17.37
C LEU A 43 -5.71 1.94 -18.61
N HIS A 44 -6.85 2.64 -18.47
CA HIS A 44 -7.41 3.46 -19.54
C HIS A 44 -6.42 4.52 -20.02
N THR A 45 -5.80 5.24 -19.08
CA THR A 45 -4.84 6.29 -19.38
C THR A 45 -3.61 5.74 -20.11
N LEU A 46 -3.07 4.60 -19.66
CA LEU A 46 -1.95 3.91 -20.32
C LEU A 46 -2.33 3.49 -21.74
N TRP A 47 -3.50 2.85 -21.90
CA TRP A 47 -3.96 2.30 -23.17
C TRP A 47 -4.19 3.36 -24.24
N ILE A 48 -4.80 4.49 -23.91
CA ILE A 48 -5.06 5.55 -24.91
C ILE A 48 -3.82 6.37 -25.27
N THR A 49 -2.80 6.35 -24.41
CA THR A 49 -1.55 7.10 -24.64
C THR A 49 -0.60 6.34 -25.56
N ASP A 50 -0.68 5.02 -25.57
CA ASP A 50 0.05 4.16 -26.49
C ASP A 50 -0.67 4.05 -27.85
N SER A 51 -0.24 4.88 -28.81
CA SER A 51 -0.83 4.89 -30.16
C SER A 51 -0.61 3.61 -30.97
N THR A 52 0.23 2.67 -30.49
CA THR A 52 0.64 1.48 -31.24
C THR A 52 -0.17 0.22 -30.90
N THR A 53 -0.88 0.19 -29.77
CA THR A 53 -1.53 -1.02 -29.22
C THR A 53 -3.00 -1.21 -29.58
N THR A 54 -3.58 -0.33 -30.40
CA THR A 54 -5.04 -0.29 -30.59
C THR A 54 -5.55 -0.81 -31.93
N ASN A 55 -4.71 -0.90 -32.97
CA ASN A 55 -5.14 -1.35 -34.31
C ASN A 55 -4.53 -2.71 -34.65
N VAL A 56 -5.39 -3.69 -34.89
CA VAL A 56 -5.04 -5.09 -35.15
C VAL A 56 -5.45 -5.45 -36.56
N LYS A 57 -4.47 -5.84 -37.39
CA LYS A 57 -4.69 -6.31 -38.75
C LYS A 57 -4.45 -7.80 -38.83
N VAL A 58 -5.48 -8.58 -39.12
CA VAL A 58 -5.43 -10.04 -39.18
C VAL A 58 -6.26 -10.58 -40.33
N THR A 59 -5.87 -11.73 -40.86
CA THR A 59 -6.63 -12.46 -41.87
C THR A 59 -7.15 -13.76 -41.27
N THR A 60 -8.45 -14.03 -41.40
CA THR A 60 -9.08 -15.29 -40.98
C THR A 60 -9.49 -16.12 -42.19
N THR A 61 -9.65 -17.42 -41.98
CA THR A 61 -10.17 -18.35 -43.00
C THR A 61 -11.55 -18.82 -42.57
N SER A 62 -12.52 -18.77 -43.47
CA SER A 62 -13.85 -19.37 -43.31
C SER A 62 -14.17 -20.30 -44.46
N LEU A 63 -15.16 -21.18 -44.28
CA LEU A 63 -15.63 -22.09 -45.32
C LEU A 63 -16.95 -21.58 -45.88
N ASP A 64 -17.09 -21.60 -47.20
CA ASP A 64 -18.36 -21.31 -47.85
C ASP A 64 -19.32 -22.52 -47.76
N GLN A 65 -20.52 -22.38 -48.34
CA GLN A 65 -21.53 -23.44 -48.37
C GLN A 65 -21.11 -24.72 -49.12
N PHE A 66 -19.97 -24.70 -49.84
CA PHE A 66 -19.39 -25.82 -50.57
C PHE A 66 -18.08 -26.32 -49.93
N GLU A 67 -17.84 -25.93 -48.67
CA GLU A 67 -16.62 -26.26 -47.92
C GLU A 67 -15.33 -25.75 -48.58
N GLN A 68 -15.42 -24.72 -49.44
CA GLN A 68 -14.25 -24.05 -50.00
C GLN A 68 -13.77 -22.93 -49.07
N PRO A 69 -12.45 -22.83 -48.81
CA PRO A 69 -11.92 -21.77 -47.98
C PRO A 69 -11.98 -20.42 -48.68
N PHE A 70 -12.42 -19.40 -47.96
CA PHE A 70 -12.25 -18.00 -48.32
C PHE A 70 -11.63 -17.22 -47.17
N TYR A 71 -11.02 -16.09 -47.49
CA TYR A 71 -10.27 -15.27 -46.54
C TYR A 71 -11.00 -13.98 -46.23
N ILE A 72 -10.91 -13.54 -44.98
CA ILE A 72 -11.49 -12.27 -44.52
C ILE A 72 -10.36 -11.47 -43.91
N ASP A 73 -10.14 -10.26 -44.44
CA ASP A 73 -9.20 -9.29 -43.87
C ASP A 73 -9.94 -8.43 -42.85
N TRP A 74 -9.37 -8.34 -41.65
CA TRP A 74 -9.90 -7.57 -40.54
C TRP A 74 -8.96 -6.41 -40.21
N ASP A 75 -9.52 -5.22 -40.08
CA ASP A 75 -8.88 -4.04 -39.50
C ASP A 75 -9.66 -3.68 -38.23
N VAL A 76 -9.26 -4.30 -37.11
CA VAL A 76 -9.97 -4.23 -35.83
C VAL A 76 -9.31 -3.18 -34.95
N LYS A 77 -10.11 -2.33 -34.34
CA LYS A 77 -9.67 -1.42 -33.29
C LYS A 77 -10.17 -1.87 -31.93
N LEU A 78 -9.23 -2.14 -31.02
CA LEU A 78 -9.51 -2.50 -29.63
C LEU A 78 -9.74 -1.25 -28.79
N GLY A 79 -10.92 -1.18 -28.16
CA GLY A 79 -11.23 -0.18 -27.14
C GLY A 79 -10.38 -0.37 -25.89
N SER A 80 -10.38 0.65 -25.02
CA SER A 80 -9.71 0.57 -23.73
C SER A 80 -10.21 -0.64 -22.92
N PRO A 81 -9.32 -1.45 -22.34
CA PRO A 81 -9.70 -2.57 -21.51
C PRO A 81 -10.34 -2.10 -20.20
N SER A 82 -11.40 -2.80 -19.81
CA SER A 82 -12.00 -2.77 -18.48
C SER A 82 -11.65 -4.05 -17.74
N LEU A 83 -10.88 -3.91 -16.66
CA LEU A 83 -10.48 -4.94 -15.71
C LEU A 83 -11.60 -5.27 -14.73
N SER A 84 -11.76 -6.57 -14.47
CA SER A 84 -12.40 -7.13 -13.29
C SER A 84 -11.59 -8.34 -12.81
N PHE A 85 -11.71 -8.70 -11.53
CA PHE A 85 -11.12 -9.94 -11.01
C PHE A 85 -12.16 -11.04 -10.96
N THR A 86 -11.71 -12.28 -11.19
CA THR A 86 -12.53 -13.48 -11.14
C THR A 86 -12.32 -14.21 -9.82
N LEU A 87 -13.33 -14.96 -9.37
CA LEU A 87 -13.26 -15.72 -8.11
C LEU A 87 -12.20 -16.82 -8.13
N ASP A 88 -11.76 -17.28 -9.30
CA ASP A 88 -10.68 -18.26 -9.48
C ASP A 88 -9.28 -17.63 -9.51
N GLY A 89 -9.13 -16.35 -9.14
CA GLY A 89 -7.82 -15.74 -8.99
C GLY A 89 -7.21 -15.19 -10.30
N LYS A 90 -8.03 -14.92 -11.32
CA LYS A 90 -7.58 -14.36 -12.60
C LYS A 90 -8.08 -12.93 -12.79
N SER A 91 -7.51 -12.28 -13.80
CA SER A 91 -7.99 -11.00 -14.32
C SER A 91 -8.83 -11.23 -15.56
N SER A 92 -9.89 -10.44 -15.74
CA SER A 92 -10.73 -10.42 -16.93
C SER A 92 -10.73 -9.01 -17.51
N LEU A 93 -10.19 -8.89 -18.72
CA LEU A 93 -10.09 -7.65 -19.48
C LEU A 93 -11.16 -7.67 -20.58
N THR A 94 -12.05 -6.69 -20.56
CA THR A 94 -13.10 -6.52 -21.57
C THR A 94 -12.80 -5.30 -22.43
N MET A 95 -12.70 -5.49 -23.74
CA MET A 95 -12.39 -4.43 -24.70
C MET A 95 -13.48 -4.38 -25.77
N SER A 96 -14.01 -3.20 -26.07
CA SER A 96 -14.94 -3.05 -27.19
C SER A 96 -14.23 -3.25 -28.53
N LEU A 97 -14.94 -3.85 -29.49
CA LEU A 97 -14.45 -4.02 -30.85
C LEU A 97 -15.09 -2.98 -31.77
N SER A 98 -14.28 -2.41 -32.65
CA SER A 98 -14.70 -1.53 -33.74
C SER A 98 -13.79 -1.75 -34.95
N GLY A 99 -14.08 -1.08 -36.07
CA GLY A 99 -13.27 -1.18 -37.28
C GLY A 99 -14.05 -1.77 -38.44
N THR A 100 -13.37 -2.52 -39.31
CA THR A 100 -13.94 -3.01 -40.57
C THR A 100 -13.43 -4.39 -40.95
N HIS A 101 -14.17 -5.09 -41.79
CA HIS A 101 -13.70 -6.32 -42.44
C HIS A 101 -14.09 -6.37 -43.91
N GLN A 102 -13.34 -7.14 -44.70
CA GLN A 102 -13.57 -7.32 -46.13
C GLN A 102 -13.25 -8.78 -46.51
N VAL A 103 -14.20 -9.44 -47.19
CA VAL A 103 -13.94 -10.76 -47.79
C VAL A 103 -12.98 -10.57 -48.97
N GLN A 104 -11.88 -11.32 -49.00
CA GLN A 104 -10.94 -11.24 -50.12
C GLN A 104 -11.58 -11.73 -51.43
N GLY A 105 -11.27 -11.05 -52.53
CA GLY A 105 -11.73 -11.40 -53.86
C GLY A 105 -12.72 -10.41 -54.45
N LYS A 106 -13.37 -10.84 -55.53
CA LYS A 106 -14.31 -10.01 -56.29
C LYS A 106 -15.70 -10.61 -56.27
N ASN A 107 -16.71 -9.75 -56.20
CA ASN A 107 -18.10 -10.15 -56.32
C ASN A 107 -18.32 -10.81 -57.70
N PRO A 108 -18.80 -12.07 -57.75
CA PRO A 108 -18.94 -12.81 -59.01
C PRO A 108 -19.96 -12.19 -59.97
N ASN A 109 -20.89 -11.36 -59.47
CA ASN A 109 -21.94 -10.73 -60.27
C ASN A 109 -21.52 -9.36 -60.84
N THR A 110 -20.69 -8.60 -60.12
CA THR A 110 -20.29 -7.24 -60.53
C THR A 110 -18.83 -7.15 -60.99
N GLY A 111 -17.98 -8.10 -60.62
CA GLY A 111 -16.53 -8.07 -60.87
C GLY A 111 -15.76 -7.03 -60.05
N GLU A 112 -16.46 -6.33 -59.16
CA GLU A 112 -15.90 -5.35 -58.21
C GLU A 112 -15.37 -6.06 -56.96
N GLU A 113 -14.50 -5.39 -56.20
CA GLU A 113 -14.07 -5.89 -54.90
C GLU A 113 -15.26 -6.08 -53.95
N MET A 114 -15.16 -7.05 -53.05
CA MET A 114 -16.18 -7.20 -52.01
C MET A 114 -16.25 -5.94 -51.15
N PRO A 115 -17.44 -5.53 -50.68
CA PRO A 115 -17.60 -4.32 -49.91
C PRO A 115 -16.84 -4.42 -48.57
N ILE A 116 -16.33 -3.27 -48.11
CA ILE A 116 -15.82 -3.12 -46.74
C ILE A 116 -17.04 -2.99 -45.81
N ILE A 117 -17.14 -3.88 -44.83
CA ILE A 117 -18.25 -3.94 -43.89
C ILE A 117 -17.77 -3.44 -42.53
N PRO A 118 -18.41 -2.41 -41.94
CA PRO A 118 -18.05 -1.94 -40.61
C PRO A 118 -18.45 -2.96 -39.54
N ILE A 119 -17.61 -3.10 -38.51
CA ILE A 119 -17.97 -3.79 -37.27
C ILE A 119 -18.93 -2.85 -36.51
N PRO A 120 -20.17 -3.28 -36.20
CA PRO A 120 -21.11 -2.43 -35.49
C PRO A 120 -20.55 -1.96 -34.14
N GLU A 121 -20.55 -0.65 -33.91
CA GLU A 121 -20.02 -0.06 -32.69
C GLU A 121 -20.77 -0.60 -31.45
N ASN A 122 -20.03 -0.84 -30.37
CA ASN A 122 -20.54 -1.32 -29.08
C ASN A 122 -21.33 -2.63 -29.13
N SER A 123 -21.21 -3.39 -30.23
CA SER A 123 -21.97 -4.62 -30.42
C SER A 123 -21.15 -5.88 -30.13
N TYR A 124 -19.82 -5.78 -30.10
CA TYR A 124 -18.95 -6.90 -29.72
C TYR A 124 -17.89 -6.44 -28.74
N VAL A 125 -17.54 -7.34 -27.83
CA VAL A 125 -16.42 -7.16 -26.91
C VAL A 125 -15.50 -8.37 -26.96
N LEU A 126 -14.19 -8.12 -26.93
CA LEU A 126 -13.19 -9.15 -26.66
C LEU A 126 -13.00 -9.26 -25.15
N VAL A 127 -13.20 -10.45 -24.61
CA VAL A 127 -12.95 -10.78 -23.21
C VAL A 127 -11.72 -11.67 -23.13
N ALA A 128 -10.66 -11.15 -22.52
CA ALA A 128 -9.42 -11.86 -22.22
C ALA A 128 -9.36 -12.16 -20.72
N THR A 129 -9.46 -13.42 -20.35
CA THR A 129 -9.27 -13.89 -18.97
C THR A 129 -7.87 -14.45 -18.82
N VAL A 130 -7.00 -13.73 -18.13
CA VAL A 130 -5.56 -14.04 -18.03
C VAL A 130 -5.10 -14.04 -16.57
N PRO A 131 -4.14 -14.89 -16.19
CA PRO A 131 -3.58 -14.86 -14.85
C PRO A 131 -2.75 -13.58 -14.63
N LEU A 132 -2.63 -13.19 -13.35
CA LEU A 132 -1.63 -12.22 -12.93
C LEU A 132 -0.41 -12.95 -12.39
N VAL A 133 0.76 -12.41 -12.65
CA VAL A 133 2.03 -12.92 -12.15
C VAL A 133 2.90 -11.76 -11.68
N ALA A 134 3.80 -12.04 -10.76
CA ALA A 134 4.86 -11.13 -10.40
C ALA A 134 6.11 -11.44 -11.24
N VAL A 135 6.76 -10.40 -11.76
CA VAL A 135 8.01 -10.51 -12.52
C VAL A 135 9.03 -9.52 -11.99
N LYS A 136 10.29 -9.83 -12.20
CA LYS A 136 11.39 -8.89 -12.01
C LYS A 136 11.78 -8.34 -13.38
N ALA A 137 11.95 -7.03 -13.47
CA ALA A 137 12.33 -6.37 -14.72
C ALA A 137 13.10 -5.08 -14.43
N VAL A 138 13.94 -4.67 -15.39
CA VAL A 138 14.44 -3.29 -15.46
C VAL A 138 13.58 -2.48 -16.43
N GLU A 139 13.72 -1.16 -16.40
CA GLU A 139 12.96 -0.28 -17.29
C GLU A 139 13.25 -0.58 -18.77
N GLY A 140 12.19 -0.72 -19.56
CA GLY A 140 12.27 -1.07 -20.99
C GLY A 140 12.32 -2.57 -21.30
N ASP A 141 12.37 -3.44 -20.29
CA ASP A 141 12.31 -4.89 -20.50
C ASP A 141 10.93 -5.35 -21.00
N THR A 142 10.90 -6.52 -21.64
CA THR A 142 9.70 -7.35 -21.73
C THR A 142 9.57 -8.18 -20.45
N ALA A 143 8.35 -8.48 -20.01
CA ALA A 143 8.14 -9.31 -18.81
C ALA A 143 9.06 -10.55 -18.85
N GLY A 144 9.94 -10.65 -17.84
CA GLY A 144 11.04 -11.61 -17.81
C GLY A 144 10.58 -13.06 -17.96
N THR A 145 11.52 -13.99 -18.21
CA THR A 145 11.22 -15.39 -18.51
C THR A 145 10.73 -16.21 -17.30
N ASP A 146 10.83 -15.69 -16.08
CA ASP A 146 10.55 -16.42 -14.84
C ASP A 146 9.43 -15.75 -14.02
N PRO A 147 8.16 -15.85 -14.46
CA PRO A 147 7.02 -15.33 -13.71
C PRO A 147 6.78 -16.12 -12.41
N THR A 148 6.44 -15.39 -11.36
CA THR A 148 6.11 -15.91 -10.03
C THR A 148 4.61 -15.77 -9.79
N ASN A 149 3.93 -16.85 -9.39
CA ASN A 149 2.48 -16.82 -9.17
C ASN A 149 2.10 -16.05 -7.89
N SER A 150 0.82 -15.72 -7.73
CA SER A 150 0.31 -14.94 -6.59
C SER A 150 0.50 -15.61 -5.22
N ASP A 151 0.62 -16.94 -5.17
CA ASP A 151 0.88 -17.70 -3.94
C ASP A 151 2.36 -17.74 -3.55
N GLN A 152 3.25 -17.34 -4.45
CA GLN A 152 4.69 -17.33 -4.26
C GLN A 152 5.21 -15.95 -3.86
N VAL A 153 6.37 -15.95 -3.20
CA VAL A 153 7.08 -14.73 -2.79
C VAL A 153 8.18 -14.46 -3.81
N ILE A 154 8.25 -13.22 -4.29
CA ILE A 154 9.31 -12.74 -5.17
C ILE A 154 10.18 -11.74 -4.40
N SER A 155 11.50 -11.93 -4.46
CA SER A 155 12.47 -11.08 -3.79
C SER A 155 13.27 -10.24 -4.79
N PHE A 156 13.68 -9.05 -4.36
CA PHE A 156 14.72 -8.31 -5.06
C PHE A 156 16.01 -9.13 -5.06
N ASP A 157 16.81 -8.99 -6.11
CA ASP A 157 18.19 -9.48 -6.12
C ASP A 157 19.16 -8.34 -5.77
N ASP A 158 20.45 -8.61 -5.96
CA ASP A 158 21.51 -7.63 -5.75
C ASP A 158 21.55 -6.53 -6.83
N ASN A 159 20.64 -6.55 -7.82
CA ASN A 159 20.58 -5.52 -8.85
C ASN A 159 19.79 -4.30 -8.31
N PRO A 160 20.44 -3.13 -8.11
CA PRO A 160 19.78 -1.95 -7.56
C PRO A 160 18.74 -1.32 -8.49
N ASP A 161 18.78 -1.62 -9.80
CA ASP A 161 17.87 -1.04 -10.80
C ASP A 161 16.65 -1.93 -11.06
N ALA A 162 16.66 -3.17 -10.57
CA ALA A 162 15.57 -4.11 -10.77
C ALA A 162 14.34 -3.71 -9.94
N LYS A 163 13.18 -3.75 -10.58
CA LYS A 163 11.87 -3.50 -9.97
C LYS A 163 11.06 -4.79 -9.96
N LEU A 164 10.12 -4.89 -9.03
CA LEU A 164 9.18 -6.01 -8.96
C LEU A 164 7.83 -5.56 -9.49
N HIS A 165 7.34 -6.20 -10.55
CA HIS A 165 6.10 -5.84 -11.21
C HIS A 165 5.02 -6.88 -10.96
N VAL A 166 3.75 -6.48 -10.87
CA VAL A 166 2.60 -7.39 -11.04
C VAL A 166 2.01 -7.11 -12.42
N VAL A 167 1.97 -8.13 -13.28
CA VAL A 167 1.63 -7.99 -14.69
C VAL A 167 0.61 -9.03 -15.14
N PHE A 168 -0.06 -8.72 -16.25
CA PHE A 168 -0.87 -9.68 -16.98
C PHE A 168 0.01 -10.69 -17.71
N GLN A 169 -0.27 -11.97 -17.54
CA GLN A 169 0.42 -13.03 -18.28
C GLN A 169 -0.41 -13.45 -19.49
N PHE A 170 -0.37 -12.64 -20.56
CA PHE A 170 -1.07 -12.95 -21.81
C PHE A 170 -0.55 -14.23 -22.47
N ASN A 171 0.78 -14.39 -22.51
CA ASN A 171 1.48 -15.55 -23.07
C ASN A 171 1.51 -16.72 -22.07
N ASN A 172 0.38 -17.42 -21.94
CA ASN A 172 0.26 -18.63 -21.12
C ASN A 172 -0.75 -19.59 -21.78
N GLU A 173 -0.26 -20.41 -22.71
CA GLU A 173 -1.05 -21.44 -23.39
C GLU A 173 -1.61 -22.44 -22.38
N GLY A 174 -2.93 -22.41 -22.18
CA GLY A 174 -3.67 -23.32 -21.28
C GLY A 174 -4.33 -22.64 -20.07
N SER A 175 -3.82 -21.48 -19.64
CA SER A 175 -4.40 -20.73 -18.51
C SER A 175 -5.19 -19.49 -18.94
N SER A 176 -4.76 -18.87 -20.04
CA SER A 176 -5.42 -17.71 -20.65
C SER A 176 -6.59 -18.14 -21.54
N GLN A 177 -7.72 -17.45 -21.44
CA GLN A 177 -8.93 -17.73 -22.19
C GLN A 177 -9.40 -16.46 -22.92
N TYR A 178 -9.80 -16.61 -24.16
CA TYR A 178 -10.23 -15.51 -25.01
C TYR A 178 -11.59 -15.84 -25.62
N ARG A 179 -12.50 -14.88 -25.63
CA ARG A 179 -13.81 -14.99 -26.29
C ARG A 179 -14.28 -13.65 -26.83
N ILE A 180 -15.17 -13.71 -27.81
CA ILE A 180 -15.87 -12.53 -28.33
C ILE A 180 -17.32 -12.69 -27.93
N ASP A 181 -17.85 -11.73 -27.18
CA ASP A 181 -19.24 -11.72 -26.74
C ASP A 181 -20.00 -10.62 -27.53
N TYR A 182 -21.23 -10.92 -27.96
CA TYR A 182 -22.15 -9.93 -28.52
C TYR A 182 -22.83 -9.15 -27.39
N THR A 183 -22.77 -7.82 -27.46
CA THR A 183 -23.33 -6.88 -26.48
C THR A 183 -24.37 -5.93 -27.09
N GLY A 184 -24.68 -6.09 -28.38
CA GLY A 184 -25.64 -5.25 -29.08
C GLY A 184 -27.09 -5.48 -28.62
N SER A 185 -27.97 -4.55 -28.96
CA SER A 185 -29.41 -4.70 -28.69
C SER A 185 -30.05 -5.70 -29.65
N GLY A 186 -30.65 -6.77 -29.13
CA GLY A 186 -31.35 -7.80 -29.92
C GLY A 186 -30.74 -9.19 -29.74
N ASP A 187 -31.22 -10.16 -30.51
CA ASP A 187 -30.61 -11.49 -30.55
C ASP A 187 -29.22 -11.40 -31.22
N ASP A 188 -28.25 -12.15 -30.70
CA ASP A 188 -26.96 -12.38 -31.36
C ASP A 188 -27.22 -12.80 -32.81
N PRO A 189 -26.69 -12.09 -33.83
CA PRO A 189 -26.95 -12.43 -35.22
C PRO A 189 -26.45 -13.85 -35.49
N SER A 190 -27.35 -14.82 -35.46
CA SER A 190 -27.02 -16.23 -35.61
C SER A 190 -26.31 -16.44 -36.95
N GLY A 191 -25.03 -16.84 -36.91
CA GLY A 191 -24.19 -17.02 -38.10
C GLY A 191 -23.19 -15.91 -38.38
N ASP A 192 -22.98 -14.96 -37.46
CA ASP A 192 -22.02 -13.88 -37.68
C ASP A 192 -20.57 -14.38 -37.84
N GLN A 193 -20.02 -14.14 -39.03
CA GLN A 193 -18.64 -14.46 -39.43
C GLN A 193 -17.59 -13.76 -38.55
N ILE A 194 -17.99 -12.75 -37.78
CA ILE A 194 -17.15 -12.03 -36.81
C ILE A 194 -16.57 -12.98 -35.74
N SER A 195 -17.24 -14.08 -35.44
CA SER A 195 -16.75 -15.05 -34.44
C SER A 195 -15.81 -16.12 -35.01
N ILE A 196 -15.87 -16.42 -36.32
CA ILE A 196 -15.16 -17.58 -36.89
C ILE A 196 -13.70 -17.20 -37.16
N GLY A 197 -12.80 -17.72 -36.32
CA GLY A 197 -11.35 -17.57 -36.44
C GLY A 197 -10.80 -16.22 -35.99
N LEU A 198 -11.60 -15.15 -35.91
CA LEU A 198 -11.14 -13.84 -35.43
C LEU A 198 -10.69 -13.91 -33.97
N ARG A 199 -11.44 -14.63 -33.12
CA ARG A 199 -11.07 -14.88 -31.72
C ARG A 199 -9.65 -15.42 -31.59
N GLU A 200 -9.32 -16.44 -32.38
CA GLU A 200 -8.01 -17.10 -32.34
C GLU A 200 -6.91 -16.15 -32.81
N LYS A 201 -7.16 -15.38 -33.89
CA LYS A 201 -6.19 -14.39 -34.36
C LYS A 201 -5.98 -13.22 -33.39
N LEU A 202 -7.03 -12.77 -32.71
CA LEU A 202 -6.88 -11.76 -31.66
C LEU A 202 -6.18 -12.32 -30.42
N ALA A 203 -6.43 -13.59 -30.07
CA ALA A 203 -5.70 -14.28 -29.00
C ALA A 203 -4.20 -14.40 -29.34
N ASP A 204 -3.86 -14.89 -30.53
CA ASP A 204 -2.48 -14.97 -31.03
C ASP A 204 -1.80 -13.59 -30.99
N TRP A 205 -2.52 -12.54 -31.43
CA TRP A 205 -2.02 -11.17 -31.41
C TRP A 205 -1.72 -10.67 -29.99
N MET A 206 -2.61 -10.91 -29.02
CA MET A 206 -2.40 -10.51 -27.62
C MET A 206 -1.30 -11.31 -26.91
N MET A 207 -1.11 -12.59 -27.28
CA MET A 207 -0.08 -13.44 -26.71
C MET A 207 1.33 -13.05 -27.18
N ASP A 208 1.47 -12.36 -28.33
CA ASP A 208 2.77 -11.92 -28.82
C ASP A 208 3.28 -10.72 -28.00
N PRO A 209 4.40 -10.85 -27.26
CA PRO A 209 4.95 -9.78 -26.44
C PRO A 209 5.41 -8.55 -27.23
N LYS A 210 5.51 -8.65 -28.56
CA LYS A 210 5.78 -7.49 -29.44
C LYS A 210 4.58 -6.58 -29.60
N ASN A 211 3.37 -7.10 -29.42
CA ASN A 211 2.12 -6.36 -29.58
C ASN A 211 1.65 -5.75 -28.26
N ILE A 212 1.85 -6.47 -27.15
CA ILE A 212 1.52 -5.99 -25.80
C ILE A 212 2.72 -6.20 -24.89
N ASN A 213 3.39 -5.12 -24.50
CA ASN A 213 4.39 -5.18 -23.44
C ASN A 213 3.71 -5.20 -22.07
N ALA A 214 3.73 -6.37 -21.42
CA ALA A 214 3.12 -6.56 -20.10
C ALA A 214 3.72 -5.65 -18.99
N ILE A 215 4.98 -5.21 -19.12
CA ILE A 215 5.60 -4.25 -18.19
C ILE A 215 4.96 -2.87 -18.31
N THR A 216 4.65 -2.43 -19.53
CA THR A 216 3.95 -1.14 -19.78
C THR A 216 2.58 -1.11 -19.10
N TYR A 217 1.90 -2.25 -19.02
CA TYR A 217 0.57 -2.39 -18.42
C TYR A 217 0.61 -3.02 -17.01
N SER A 218 1.72 -2.85 -16.29
CA SER A 218 1.86 -3.34 -14.91
C SER A 218 0.76 -2.80 -14.00
N LEU A 219 0.14 -3.68 -13.22
CA LEU A 219 -0.82 -3.36 -12.17
C LEU A 219 -0.16 -3.05 -10.83
N ALA A 220 1.15 -3.23 -10.71
CA ALA A 220 1.97 -2.80 -9.59
C ALA A 220 3.46 -2.87 -9.97
N VAL A 221 4.27 -2.08 -9.31
CA VAL A 221 5.70 -1.81 -9.46
C VAL A 221 6.26 -1.44 -8.08
N VAL A 222 6.96 -2.37 -7.45
CA VAL A 222 7.64 -2.13 -6.17
C VAL A 222 9.12 -1.86 -6.47
N GLU A 223 9.65 -0.80 -5.88
CA GLU A 223 11.07 -0.42 -5.97
C GLU A 223 11.79 -0.60 -4.64
N GLN A 224 13.09 -0.82 -4.73
CA GLN A 224 13.97 -0.97 -3.58
C GLN A 224 14.72 0.33 -3.21
N THR A 225 14.47 1.44 -3.91
CA THR A 225 15.19 2.69 -3.64
C THR A 225 14.83 3.23 -2.25
N PRO A 226 15.79 3.29 -1.31
CA PRO A 226 15.52 3.78 0.04
C PRO A 226 15.31 5.30 0.02
N SER A 227 14.35 5.79 0.80
CA SER A 227 14.27 7.23 1.13
C SER A 227 15.05 7.51 2.42
N VAL A 228 15.65 8.71 2.49
CA VAL A 228 16.62 9.11 3.52
C VAL A 228 16.07 8.92 4.94
N ASP A 229 14.80 9.26 5.15
CA ASP A 229 14.15 9.24 6.47
C ASP A 229 13.34 7.95 6.73
N THR A 230 13.31 7.03 5.76
CA THR A 230 12.42 5.85 5.79
C THR A 230 13.10 4.58 5.30
N GLN A 231 14.41 4.44 5.50
CA GLN A 231 15.18 3.26 5.06
C GLN A 231 14.59 1.93 5.57
N TYR A 232 14.00 1.93 6.76
CA TYR A 232 13.36 0.75 7.36
C TYR A 232 12.11 0.25 6.61
N LEU A 233 11.50 1.09 5.77
CA LEU A 233 10.37 0.74 4.90
C LEU A 233 10.81 0.21 3.53
N THR A 234 12.12 0.14 3.28
CA THR A 234 12.68 -0.34 2.01
C THR A 234 12.23 -1.78 1.74
N PRO A 235 11.54 -2.03 0.62
CA PRO A 235 11.10 -3.37 0.24
C PRO A 235 12.25 -4.36 0.05
N GLU A 236 12.07 -5.57 0.57
CA GLU A 236 12.99 -6.71 0.43
C GLU A 236 12.38 -7.78 -0.49
N SER A 237 11.10 -8.07 -0.28
CA SER A 237 10.33 -9.00 -1.10
C SER A 237 8.86 -8.63 -1.08
N MET A 238 8.12 -9.14 -2.06
CA MET A 238 6.68 -8.94 -2.14
C MET A 238 5.95 -10.23 -2.50
N SER A 239 4.65 -10.18 -2.29
CA SER A 239 3.70 -11.01 -3.00
C SER A 239 2.38 -10.26 -3.14
N PHE A 240 1.38 -10.85 -3.80
CA PHE A 240 0.12 -10.18 -4.04
C PHE A 240 -1.07 -11.13 -3.94
N SER A 241 -2.24 -10.55 -3.67
CA SER A 241 -3.54 -11.23 -3.72
C SER A 241 -4.53 -10.37 -4.49
N ILE A 242 -5.46 -11.01 -5.17
CA ILE A 242 -6.63 -10.34 -5.74
C ILE A 242 -7.85 -10.68 -4.92
N TYR A 243 -8.71 -9.68 -4.74
CA TYR A 243 -10.00 -9.83 -4.10
C TYR A 243 -11.08 -9.55 -5.14
N ALA A 244 -11.87 -10.56 -5.43
CA ALA A 244 -12.95 -10.51 -6.41
C ALA A 244 -14.31 -10.59 -5.71
N SER A 245 -15.30 -9.95 -6.32
CA SER A 245 -16.69 -10.03 -5.89
C SER A 245 -17.52 -10.89 -6.82
N SER A 246 -18.57 -11.53 -6.30
CA SER A 246 -19.53 -12.29 -7.09
C SER A 246 -20.26 -11.43 -8.11
N THR A 247 -20.51 -10.16 -7.77
CA THR A 247 -21.18 -9.17 -8.61
C THR A 247 -20.23 -8.53 -9.64
N LYS A 248 -18.91 -8.70 -9.47
CA LYS A 248 -17.84 -8.02 -10.22
C LYS A 248 -17.89 -6.49 -10.15
N THR A 249 -18.68 -5.91 -9.25
CA THR A 249 -18.79 -4.45 -9.09
C THR A 249 -17.72 -3.89 -8.17
N VAL A 250 -17.18 -4.71 -7.28
CA VAL A 250 -16.09 -4.35 -6.36
C VAL A 250 -14.96 -5.37 -6.44
N GLY A 251 -13.75 -4.93 -6.15
CA GLY A 251 -12.56 -5.77 -6.11
C GLY A 251 -11.30 -4.95 -5.87
N CYS A 252 -10.21 -5.61 -5.46
CA CYS A 252 -8.93 -4.92 -5.30
C CYS A 252 -7.73 -5.83 -5.54
N LEU A 253 -6.62 -5.21 -5.90
CA LEU A 253 -5.29 -5.83 -5.86
C LEU A 253 -4.63 -5.40 -4.55
N SER A 254 -4.11 -6.36 -3.78
CA SER A 254 -3.32 -6.09 -2.59
C SER A 254 -1.91 -6.65 -2.75
N VAL A 255 -0.92 -5.79 -2.56
CA VAL A 255 0.50 -6.15 -2.55
C VAL A 255 0.98 -6.19 -1.10
N TYR A 256 1.51 -7.34 -0.72
CA TYR A 256 2.06 -7.64 0.59
C TYR A 256 3.58 -7.53 0.50
N ILE A 257 4.19 -6.70 1.36
CA ILE A 257 5.60 -6.35 1.28
C ILE A 257 6.28 -6.68 2.60
N LYS A 258 7.43 -7.33 2.50
CA LYS A 258 8.41 -7.45 3.59
C LYS A 258 9.48 -6.38 3.43
N THR A 259 9.89 -5.74 4.50
CA THR A 259 10.93 -4.69 4.48
C THR A 259 12.26 -5.22 5.02
N LYS A 260 13.38 -4.64 4.55
CA LYS A 260 14.74 -5.15 4.84
C LYS A 260 15.09 -5.20 6.33
N ASP A 261 14.68 -4.17 7.07
CA ASP A 261 15.07 -3.98 8.47
C ASP A 261 13.98 -4.39 9.47
N SER A 262 12.97 -5.15 9.04
CA SER A 262 11.85 -5.53 9.92
C SER A 262 12.22 -6.60 10.96
N ASP A 263 13.30 -7.37 10.73
CA ASP A 263 13.68 -8.60 11.46
C ASP A 263 12.59 -9.70 11.49
N TYR A 264 11.44 -9.48 10.84
CA TYR A 264 10.38 -10.47 10.77
C TYR A 264 10.59 -11.42 9.58
N PRO A 265 10.18 -12.70 9.72
CA PRO A 265 10.14 -13.60 8.57
C PRO A 265 9.13 -13.10 7.53
N VAL A 266 9.22 -13.63 6.31
CA VAL A 266 8.16 -13.46 5.31
C VAL A 266 6.81 -13.86 5.90
N GLY A 267 5.77 -13.09 5.57
CA GLY A 267 4.43 -13.37 6.06
C GLY A 267 3.84 -14.65 5.47
N ASN A 268 2.58 -14.93 5.80
CA ASN A 268 1.93 -16.16 5.35
C ASN A 268 1.83 -16.23 3.81
N GLN A 269 1.98 -17.44 3.26
CA GLN A 269 1.90 -17.68 1.81
C GLN A 269 0.46 -17.59 1.28
N GLN A 270 -0.50 -18.15 2.02
CA GLN A 270 -1.92 -18.02 1.70
C GLN A 270 -2.50 -16.78 2.37
N ARG A 271 -2.19 -15.63 1.76
CA ARG A 271 -2.53 -14.31 2.25
C ARG A 271 -4.02 -14.05 2.14
N ALA A 272 -4.64 -13.61 3.24
CA ALA A 272 -6.02 -13.11 3.21
C ALA A 272 -6.19 -11.92 4.16
N PHE A 273 -7.01 -10.96 3.76
CA PHE A 273 -7.47 -9.88 4.62
C PHE A 273 -8.76 -10.30 5.32
N HIS A 274 -8.67 -10.45 6.63
CA HIS A 274 -9.80 -10.81 7.47
C HIS A 274 -9.80 -9.98 8.75
N PHE A 275 -10.99 -9.72 9.29
CA PHE A 275 -11.10 -9.07 10.59
C PHE A 275 -10.76 -10.07 11.70
N PRO A 276 -9.80 -9.80 12.60
CA PRO A 276 -9.33 -10.80 13.56
C PRO A 276 -10.42 -11.23 14.55
N LYS A 277 -11.33 -10.32 14.91
CA LYS A 277 -12.41 -10.59 15.86
C LYS A 277 -13.46 -11.56 15.32
N THR A 278 -13.83 -11.43 14.05
CA THR A 278 -14.92 -12.22 13.43
C THR A 278 -14.38 -13.36 12.57
N ASN A 279 -13.10 -13.32 12.21
CA ASN A 279 -12.47 -14.19 11.22
C ASN A 279 -13.22 -14.17 9.87
N GLN A 280 -13.88 -13.06 9.55
CA GLN A 280 -14.58 -12.86 8.28
C GLN A 280 -13.66 -12.17 7.29
N ASN A 281 -13.65 -12.66 6.06
CA ASN A 281 -12.98 -12.01 4.94
C ASN A 281 -13.60 -10.63 4.71
N SER A 282 -12.76 -9.67 4.33
CA SER A 282 -13.18 -8.32 3.99
C SER A 282 -12.25 -7.75 2.94
N TYR A 283 -12.57 -6.56 2.44
CA TYR A 283 -11.63 -5.74 1.69
C TYR A 283 -10.77 -4.89 2.62
N PRO A 284 -9.47 -4.76 2.34
CA PRO A 284 -8.58 -3.81 3.00
C PRO A 284 -8.80 -2.35 2.56
N ILE A 285 -9.82 -2.06 1.76
CA ILE A 285 -10.15 -0.73 1.22
C ILE A 285 -11.56 -0.37 1.66
N PRO A 286 -11.80 0.83 2.21
CA PRO A 286 -13.13 1.24 2.64
C PRO A 286 -14.01 1.73 1.48
N ASP A 287 -15.34 1.63 1.65
CA ASP A 287 -16.38 2.25 0.84
C ASP A 287 -16.56 3.71 1.26
N GLY A 288 -16.85 4.55 0.26
CA GLY A 288 -17.00 5.98 0.46
C GLY A 288 -15.69 6.69 0.84
N TYR A 289 -15.72 8.02 0.70
CA TYR A 289 -14.52 8.83 0.44
C TYR A 289 -13.91 8.45 -0.91
N ASP A 290 -13.11 9.30 -1.56
CA ASP A 290 -12.57 9.00 -2.89
C ASP A 290 -11.56 7.80 -2.88
N ALA A 291 -11.54 6.99 -1.81
CA ALA A 291 -10.47 6.13 -1.32
C ALA A 291 -10.19 4.99 -2.29
N SER A 292 -9.20 5.19 -3.15
CA SER A 292 -8.77 4.20 -4.12
C SER A 292 -7.59 3.36 -3.62
N ILE A 293 -6.98 3.75 -2.51
CA ILE A 293 -5.80 3.10 -1.94
C ILE A 293 -5.84 3.07 -0.41
N SER A 294 -5.39 1.95 0.15
CA SER A 294 -5.08 1.82 1.58
C SER A 294 -3.69 1.25 1.78
N ILE A 295 -3.05 1.63 2.88
CA ILE A 295 -1.74 1.14 3.30
C ILE A 295 -1.83 0.75 4.77
N ILE A 296 -1.55 -0.51 5.06
CA ILE A 296 -1.58 -1.05 6.42
C ILE A 296 -0.16 -1.44 6.80
N ILE A 297 0.41 -0.77 7.79
CA ILE A 297 1.74 -1.08 8.33
C ILE A 297 1.56 -1.85 9.62
N ARG A 298 2.19 -3.01 9.69
CA ARG A 298 2.17 -3.88 10.86
C ARG A 298 2.61 -3.12 12.10
N ARG A 299 1.80 -3.18 13.17
CA ARG A 299 2.05 -2.50 14.45
C ARG A 299 3.48 -2.67 14.93
N ASN A 300 3.98 -3.90 14.97
CA ASN A 300 5.29 -4.18 15.56
C ASN A 300 6.43 -3.59 14.73
N ASN A 301 6.31 -3.57 13.40
CA ASN A 301 7.30 -2.93 12.53
C ASN A 301 7.33 -1.41 12.77
N PHE A 302 6.13 -0.81 12.86
CA PHE A 302 6.00 0.62 13.14
C PHE A 302 6.47 1.00 14.57
N SER A 303 6.18 0.17 15.56
CA SER A 303 6.63 0.39 16.94
C SER A 303 8.15 0.32 17.05
N LYS A 304 8.80 -0.65 16.38
CA LYS A 304 10.27 -0.73 16.32
C LYS A 304 10.88 0.55 15.75
N PHE A 305 10.28 1.08 14.68
CA PHE A 305 10.68 2.37 14.12
C PHE A 305 10.53 3.49 15.15
N LEU A 306 9.34 3.63 15.73
CA LEU A 306 9.01 4.70 16.66
C LEU A 306 9.91 4.66 17.90
N ASN A 307 10.17 3.47 18.43
CA ASN A 307 11.07 3.25 19.54
C ASN A 307 12.51 3.69 19.20
N THR A 308 13.00 3.30 18.03
CA THR A 308 14.32 3.71 17.52
C THR A 308 14.41 5.24 17.37
N ALA A 309 13.34 5.83 16.83
CA ALA A 309 13.23 7.26 16.57
C ALA A 309 13.23 8.07 17.88
N ILE A 310 12.44 7.64 18.87
CA ILE A 310 12.41 8.24 20.22
C ILE A 310 13.79 8.16 20.88
N HIS A 311 14.45 6.99 20.86
CA HIS A 311 15.79 6.82 21.43
C HIS A 311 16.85 7.74 20.81
N ASN A 312 16.66 8.15 19.56
CA ASN A 312 17.59 9.02 18.84
C ASN A 312 17.30 10.51 19.02
N THR A 313 16.25 10.88 19.76
CA THR A 313 16.00 12.28 20.14
C THR A 313 17.17 12.79 21.00
N ARG A 314 17.75 13.92 20.61
CA ARG A 314 18.89 14.54 21.27
C ARG A 314 18.69 16.04 21.42
N GLU A 315 18.79 16.54 22.64
CA GLU A 315 19.19 17.89 22.93
C GLU A 315 20.72 18.02 22.83
N SER A 316 21.20 19.26 22.82
CA SER A 316 22.61 19.65 22.72
C SER A 316 23.58 18.95 23.69
N SER A 317 23.11 18.24 24.72
CA SER A 317 23.91 17.61 25.77
C SER A 317 24.08 16.08 25.67
N GLY A 318 23.43 15.36 24.75
CA GLY A 318 23.60 13.90 24.63
C GLY A 318 22.33 13.11 24.30
N LYS A 319 22.32 11.79 24.63
CA LYS A 319 21.10 10.96 24.54
C LYS A 319 20.18 11.27 25.71
N GLU A 320 18.92 11.61 25.43
CA GLU A 320 17.97 12.07 26.44
C GLU A 320 17.38 10.96 27.30
N PHE A 321 17.22 9.77 26.72
CA PHE A 321 16.54 8.63 27.36
C PHE A 321 17.49 7.48 27.64
N GLU A 322 17.33 6.87 28.82
CA GLU A 322 18.01 5.62 29.19
C GLU A 322 17.33 4.42 28.53
N TYR A 323 15.99 4.40 28.55
CA TYR A 323 15.19 3.39 27.87
C TYR A 323 13.82 3.94 27.45
N VAL A 324 13.28 3.32 26.40
CA VAL A 324 11.93 3.52 25.87
C VAL A 324 11.28 2.15 25.72
N ASN A 325 10.21 1.91 26.46
CA ASN A 325 9.44 0.67 26.42
C ASN A 325 8.02 0.94 25.91
N GLU A 326 7.56 0.19 24.91
CA GLU A 326 6.16 0.24 24.50
C GLU A 326 5.28 -0.46 25.54
N ASN A 327 4.15 0.16 25.87
CA ASN A 327 3.10 -0.45 26.68
C ASN A 327 2.08 -1.15 25.77
N ASP A 328 1.52 -2.26 26.23
CA ASP A 328 0.47 -2.97 25.50
C ASP A 328 -0.82 -2.13 25.44
N THR A 329 -1.24 -1.76 24.23
CA THR A 329 -2.48 -1.00 23.99
C THR A 329 -3.28 -1.62 22.86
N GLN A 330 -4.61 -1.61 23.00
CA GLN A 330 -5.52 -2.06 21.94
C GLN A 330 -5.58 -1.07 20.77
N THR A 331 -5.31 0.22 21.00
CA THR A 331 -5.34 1.29 19.99
C THR A 331 -4.18 2.26 20.23
N GLY A 332 -3.67 2.87 19.16
CA GLY A 332 -2.56 3.81 19.20
C GLY A 332 -1.28 3.17 19.72
N PHE A 333 -0.28 3.99 20.01
CA PHE A 333 0.97 3.55 20.62
C PHE A 333 1.14 4.25 21.96
N SER A 334 1.61 3.53 22.98
CA SER A 334 1.95 4.11 24.29
C SER A 334 3.36 3.70 24.66
N PHE A 335 4.14 4.66 25.15
CA PHE A 335 5.52 4.43 25.56
C PHE A 335 5.73 4.89 26.99
N THR A 336 6.50 4.11 27.73
CA THR A 336 7.13 4.51 28.98
C THR A 336 8.56 4.90 28.65
N ILE A 337 8.89 6.17 28.90
CA ILE A 337 10.23 6.73 28.68
C ILE A 337 10.89 7.06 30.01
N ALA A 338 12.18 6.74 30.14
CA ALA A 338 13.00 7.13 31.28
C ALA A 338 14.14 8.04 30.85
N LEU A 339 14.35 9.12 31.60
CA LEU A 339 15.44 10.06 31.36
C LEU A 339 16.79 9.38 31.62
N ASN A 340 17.80 9.80 30.86
CA ASN A 340 19.17 9.33 30.99
C ASN A 340 19.75 9.62 32.38
N ASP A 341 20.51 8.67 32.93
CA ASP A 341 21.14 8.78 34.26
C ASP A 341 22.11 9.96 34.41
N ASP A 342 22.87 10.33 33.38
CA ASP A 342 23.76 11.49 33.39
C ASP A 342 22.96 12.79 33.45
N LEU A 343 21.84 12.84 32.72
CA LEU A 343 20.89 13.94 32.83
C LEU A 343 20.33 13.97 34.26
N VAL A 344 19.88 12.85 34.82
CA VAL A 344 19.42 12.75 36.21
C VAL A 344 20.51 13.16 37.21
N ALA A 345 21.78 12.85 36.95
CA ALA A 345 22.90 13.23 37.80
C ALA A 345 23.22 14.73 37.71
N PHE A 346 23.24 15.30 36.50
CA PHE A 346 23.36 16.75 36.27
C PHE A 346 22.24 17.50 37.00
N MET A 347 21.02 16.99 36.87
CA MET A 347 19.83 17.49 37.52
C MET A 347 19.94 17.44 39.05
N LYS A 348 20.45 16.34 39.61
CA LYS A 348 20.75 16.21 41.05
C LYS A 348 21.82 17.21 41.52
N GLN A 349 22.86 17.48 40.72
CA GLN A 349 23.91 18.45 41.06
C GLN A 349 23.38 19.88 41.18
N GLN A 350 22.46 20.29 40.30
CA GLN A 350 21.83 21.61 40.37
C GLN A 350 21.00 21.80 41.65
N ILE A 351 20.36 20.74 42.13
CA ILE A 351 19.58 20.76 43.40
C ILE A 351 20.52 20.81 44.62
N LEU A 352 21.64 20.09 44.58
CA LEU A 352 22.50 19.85 45.74
C LEU A 352 23.71 20.78 45.86
N GLY A 353 24.05 21.54 44.80
CA GLY A 353 25.20 22.47 44.79
C GLY A 353 26.56 21.79 44.99
N GLY A 354 26.70 20.47 44.76
CA GLY A 354 27.91 19.69 45.10
C GLY A 354 28.09 18.39 44.29
N SER A 355 29.32 17.84 44.33
CA SER A 355 29.85 16.78 43.44
C SER A 355 29.21 15.39 43.58
N PRO A 356 29.33 14.50 42.57
CA PRO A 356 28.55 13.27 42.46
C PRO A 356 29.18 12.13 43.26
N GLN A 357 28.80 11.98 44.53
CA GLN A 357 28.98 10.70 45.24
C GLN A 357 27.70 10.29 45.98
N GLN A 358 27.06 9.25 45.45
CA GLN A 358 26.20 8.26 46.12
C GLN A 358 25.01 8.75 46.97
N LYS A 359 23.80 8.69 46.38
CA LYS A 359 22.67 7.79 46.72
C LYS A 359 21.37 8.31 46.10
N GLU A 360 20.45 7.41 45.78
CA GLU A 360 19.06 7.68 45.35
C GLU A 360 18.20 8.38 46.43
N ARG A 361 18.78 8.75 47.57
CA ARG A 361 18.13 9.40 48.70
C ARG A 361 18.68 10.80 48.90
N VAL A 362 17.80 11.81 48.80
CA VAL A 362 18.12 13.17 49.22
C VAL A 362 17.84 13.29 50.71
N SER A 363 18.90 13.19 51.52
CA SER A 363 18.83 13.35 52.96
C SER A 363 19.10 14.81 53.34
N TRP A 364 18.17 15.42 54.06
CA TRP A 364 18.32 16.80 54.56
C TRP A 364 19.11 16.80 55.88
N ALA A 365 20.14 17.64 55.99
CA ALA A 365 20.92 17.83 57.21
C ALA A 365 21.16 19.32 57.49
N ASP A 366 21.02 19.71 58.75
CA ASP A 366 21.35 21.05 59.25
C ASP A 366 22.87 21.15 59.54
N VAL A 367 23.37 22.35 59.85
CA VAL A 367 24.77 22.71 60.12
C VAL A 367 25.44 21.85 61.22
N THR A 368 24.67 21.04 61.95
CA THR A 368 25.09 20.10 62.99
C THR A 368 25.30 18.65 62.50
N GLY A 369 25.00 18.33 61.24
CA GLY A 369 25.19 16.99 60.66
C GLY A 369 24.12 15.95 61.02
N GLN A 370 22.96 16.38 61.54
CA GLN A 370 21.86 15.49 61.90
C GLN A 370 20.98 15.18 60.66
N HIS A 371 20.66 13.91 60.42
CA HIS A 371 19.79 13.48 59.30
C HIS A 371 18.31 13.60 59.70
N PHE A 372 17.51 14.37 58.93
CA PHE A 372 16.12 14.72 59.28
C PHE A 372 15.03 13.95 58.51
N GLY A 373 15.41 12.95 57.71
CA GLY A 373 14.50 12.13 56.90
C GLY A 373 14.77 12.24 55.40
N ASP A 374 14.03 11.44 54.62
CA ASP A 374 14.20 11.32 53.18
C ASP A 374 12.99 11.93 52.44
N VAL A 375 13.27 12.63 51.34
CA VAL A 375 12.23 13.11 50.39
C VAL A 375 12.36 12.33 49.10
N PHE A 376 11.30 11.62 48.74
CA PHE A 376 11.18 10.94 47.46
C PHE A 376 10.58 11.90 46.45
N CYS A 377 11.32 12.15 45.37
CA CYS A 377 10.88 12.97 44.24
C CYS A 377 10.60 12.05 43.05
N LYS A 378 9.41 12.15 42.46
CA LYS A 378 9.01 11.35 41.30
C LYS A 378 8.49 12.27 40.20
N ILE A 379 9.01 12.08 39.00
CA ILE A 379 8.55 12.74 37.77
C ILE A 379 7.73 11.70 36.98
N VAL A 380 6.53 12.06 36.55
CA VAL A 380 5.62 11.21 35.78
C VAL A 380 5.14 11.98 34.57
N VAL A 381 5.20 11.35 33.39
CA VAL A 381 4.56 11.88 32.18
C VAL A 381 3.38 10.99 31.84
N ASP A 382 2.25 11.61 31.51
CA ASP A 382 1.01 10.94 31.12
C ASP A 382 0.25 11.88 30.17
N LYS A 383 0.80 11.99 28.96
CA LYS A 383 0.29 12.86 27.90
C LYS A 383 -0.17 11.98 26.75
N THR A 384 -1.37 12.26 26.26
CA THR A 384 -1.87 11.72 24.99
C THR A 384 -1.65 12.78 23.91
N ILE A 385 -0.92 12.42 22.86
CA ILE A 385 -0.73 13.27 21.69
C ILE A 385 -1.19 12.53 20.43
N PRO A 386 -1.81 13.23 19.46
CA PRO A 386 -1.96 12.70 18.12
C PRO A 386 -0.56 12.45 17.56
N LEU A 387 -0.20 11.18 17.41
CA LEU A 387 1.13 10.82 16.97
C LEU A 387 1.37 11.24 15.52
N MET A 388 0.34 11.13 14.67
CA MET A 388 0.47 11.28 13.23
C MET A 388 -0.24 12.54 12.74
N GLN A 389 0.41 13.28 11.87
CA GLN A 389 -0.14 14.44 11.17
C GLN A 389 0.20 14.33 9.68
N THR A 390 -0.62 14.92 8.83
CA THR A 390 -0.36 14.96 7.38
C THR A 390 -0.83 16.27 6.78
N ASP A 391 -0.08 16.79 5.81
CA ASP A 391 -0.40 17.99 5.04
C ASP A 391 -0.51 17.73 3.53
N GLN A 392 -0.74 16.47 3.14
CA GLN A 392 -0.72 15.94 1.75
C GLN A 392 0.66 15.87 1.08
N THR A 393 1.67 16.58 1.60
CA THR A 393 3.04 16.50 1.09
C THR A 393 3.92 15.63 1.97
N GLU A 394 3.60 15.57 3.26
CA GLU A 394 4.32 14.79 4.26
C GLU A 394 3.33 14.11 5.23
N ILE A 395 3.66 12.90 5.66
CA ILE A 395 3.13 12.21 6.82
C ILE A 395 4.23 12.28 7.88
N ARG A 396 3.98 13.06 8.93
CA ARG A 396 4.91 13.19 10.05
C ARG A 396 4.34 12.50 11.28
N ALA A 397 5.16 11.72 11.96
CA ALA A 397 4.94 11.44 13.36
C ALA A 397 5.59 12.57 14.19
N ASN A 398 4.81 13.28 14.99
CA ASN A 398 5.34 14.29 15.92
C ASN A 398 5.26 13.76 17.35
N ILE A 399 6.39 13.81 18.04
CA ILE A 399 6.44 13.63 19.48
C ILE A 399 6.98 14.91 20.07
N SER A 400 6.16 15.61 20.85
CA SER A 400 6.55 16.84 21.51
C SER A 400 6.23 16.82 22.99
N MET A 401 7.23 17.20 23.78
CA MET A 401 7.16 17.31 25.23
C MET A 401 7.67 18.67 25.68
N SER A 402 6.86 19.30 26.52
CA SER A 402 7.14 20.58 27.16
C SER A 402 7.28 20.39 28.66
N ASN A 403 7.93 21.33 29.35
CA ASN A 403 8.08 21.30 30.81
C ASN A 403 6.71 21.14 31.54
N GLY A 404 5.64 21.68 30.98
CA GLY A 404 4.29 21.59 31.55
C GLY A 404 3.65 20.20 31.46
N ASP A 405 4.16 19.31 30.62
CA ASP A 405 3.60 17.97 30.45
C ASP A 405 4.05 16.97 31.54
N TYR A 406 5.08 17.35 32.30
CA TYR A 406 5.62 16.55 33.39
C TYR A 406 4.85 16.82 34.69
N ARG A 407 4.44 15.75 35.36
CA ARG A 407 3.88 15.79 36.72
C ARG A 407 4.96 15.47 37.74
N LYS A 408 5.29 16.45 38.56
CA LYS A 408 6.19 16.30 39.71
C LYS A 408 5.40 15.94 40.95
N THR A 409 5.84 14.90 41.65
CA THR A 409 5.24 14.46 42.91
C THR A 409 6.34 14.24 43.94
N THR A 410 6.05 14.56 45.20
CA THR A 410 6.98 14.37 46.31
C THR A 410 6.32 13.59 47.43
N ARG A 411 7.05 12.67 48.06
CA ARG A 411 6.61 11.95 49.27
C ARG A 411 7.67 12.07 50.36
N LYS A 412 7.26 12.46 51.55
CA LYS A 412 8.11 12.46 52.75
C LYS A 412 8.12 11.07 53.38
N GLU A 413 9.29 10.64 53.85
CA GLU A 413 9.44 9.47 54.70
C GLU A 413 10.25 9.86 55.95
N GLY A 414 9.60 9.84 57.12
CA GLY A 414 10.17 10.24 58.42
C GLY A 414 9.12 10.57 59.48
N ASP A 415 9.57 10.77 60.74
CA ASP A 415 8.70 10.96 61.92
C ASP A 415 7.77 12.19 61.81
N GLU A 416 6.54 12.03 62.32
CA GLU A 416 5.55 13.11 62.44
C GLU A 416 6.04 14.20 63.41
N GLY A 417 6.11 15.46 62.95
CA GLY A 417 6.43 16.62 63.81
C GLY A 417 7.62 17.49 63.40
N TRP A 418 8.40 17.10 62.38
CA TRP A 418 9.58 17.87 61.92
C TRP A 418 9.26 18.91 60.82
N PRO A 419 10.06 20.00 60.70
CA PRO A 419 9.84 21.07 59.73
C PRO A 419 9.68 20.54 58.31
N GLU A 420 8.80 21.15 57.52
CA GLU A 420 8.62 20.73 56.14
C GLU A 420 9.94 20.89 55.37
N PRO A 421 10.35 19.92 54.53
CA PRO A 421 11.51 20.03 53.66
C PRO A 421 11.24 20.99 52.48
N GLY A 422 10.62 22.14 52.77
CA GLY A 422 10.09 23.11 51.81
C GLY A 422 11.16 23.70 50.90
N GLN A 423 12.44 23.73 51.32
CA GLN A 423 13.54 24.13 50.44
C GLN A 423 13.83 23.09 49.36
N VAL A 424 13.85 21.79 49.69
CA VAL A 424 14.07 20.71 48.70
C VAL A 424 12.86 20.57 47.78
N ILE A 425 11.65 20.56 48.36
CA ILE A 425 10.41 20.50 47.59
C ILE A 425 10.27 21.74 46.70
N GLY A 426 10.58 22.93 47.23
CA GLY A 426 10.57 24.19 46.49
C GLY A 426 11.57 24.18 45.32
N ALA A 427 12.81 23.76 45.57
CA ALA A 427 13.83 23.62 44.53
C ALA A 427 13.40 22.63 43.45
N PHE A 428 12.95 21.43 43.83
CA PHE A 428 12.47 20.40 42.90
C PHE A 428 11.28 20.90 42.06
N ASN A 429 10.31 21.58 42.66
CA ASN A 429 9.14 22.10 41.96
C ASN A 429 9.49 23.25 41.01
N SER A 430 10.40 24.14 41.42
CA SER A 430 10.81 25.32 40.63
C SER A 430 11.60 25.00 39.35
N TRP A 431 12.08 23.78 39.23
CA TRP A 431 13.02 23.40 38.20
C TRP A 431 12.35 23.19 36.82
N GLU A 432 12.98 23.63 35.74
CA GLU A 432 12.52 23.39 34.38
C GLU A 432 13.00 22.03 33.86
N LEU A 433 12.06 21.15 33.52
CA LEU A 433 12.32 19.88 32.86
C LEU A 433 12.53 20.10 31.35
N PRO A 434 13.37 19.25 30.72
CA PRO A 434 13.76 19.43 29.32
C PRO A 434 12.54 19.44 28.39
N THR A 435 12.65 20.17 27.29
CA THR A 435 11.63 20.22 26.26
C THR A 435 12.20 19.61 24.99
N PHE A 436 11.55 18.59 24.44
CA PHE A 436 12.01 17.97 23.22
C PHE A 436 10.88 17.86 22.21
N SER A 437 11.26 17.90 20.93
CA SER A 437 10.36 17.60 19.83
C SER A 437 11.12 16.78 18.81
N GLY A 438 10.52 15.69 18.37
CA GLY A 438 10.96 14.89 17.23
C GLY A 438 9.88 14.90 16.17
N ASP A 439 10.28 15.28 14.94
CA ASP A 439 9.49 15.05 13.74
C ASP A 439 10.10 13.86 13.01
N PHE A 440 9.26 12.90 12.65
CA PHE A 440 9.69 11.68 11.96
C PHE A 440 8.90 11.53 10.67
N GLY A 441 9.59 11.59 9.53
CA GLY A 441 8.99 11.39 8.22
C GLY A 441 8.56 9.94 8.00
N LEU A 442 7.34 9.76 7.50
CA LEU A 442 6.77 8.47 7.09
C LEU A 442 6.44 8.44 5.60
N ASP A 443 7.07 9.36 4.87
CA ASP A 443 6.68 9.74 3.52
C ASP A 443 6.91 8.66 2.49
N PHE A 444 7.66 7.60 2.80
CA PHE A 444 7.98 6.52 1.86
C PHE A 444 6.74 6.05 1.10
N PHE A 445 5.67 5.73 1.83
CA PHE A 445 4.46 5.21 1.23
C PHE A 445 3.58 6.29 0.59
N ALA A 446 3.68 7.55 1.03
CA ALA A 446 3.02 8.69 0.38
C ALA A 446 3.72 9.14 -0.92
N THR A 447 5.05 8.95 -0.98
CA THR A 447 5.95 9.44 -2.05
C THR A 447 6.35 8.36 -3.05
N THR A 448 6.26 7.09 -2.67
CA THR A 448 6.67 5.95 -3.48
C THR A 448 5.45 5.07 -3.70
N ASN A 449 4.63 5.43 -4.68
CA ASN A 449 3.48 4.63 -5.08
C ASN A 449 3.99 3.33 -5.73
N ILE A 450 3.31 2.22 -5.46
CA ILE A 450 3.45 0.96 -6.18
C ILE A 450 3.21 1.12 -7.70
N PHE A 451 2.64 2.19 -8.25
CA PHE A 451 2.50 2.32 -9.73
C PHE A 451 3.56 3.17 -10.40
N ALA A 452 4.11 4.10 -9.66
CA ALA A 452 5.09 5.04 -10.16
C ALA A 452 5.94 5.42 -8.97
N PRO A 453 6.88 4.54 -8.62
CA PRO A 453 7.75 4.78 -7.49
C PRO A 453 8.57 6.07 -7.69
N GLY A 454 8.92 6.72 -6.59
CA GLY A 454 9.58 8.03 -6.60
C GLY A 454 8.67 9.19 -7.02
N LYS A 455 7.36 8.98 -7.21
CA LYS A 455 6.38 10.04 -7.51
C LYS A 455 5.32 10.12 -6.41
N GLN A 456 5.08 11.34 -5.92
CA GLN A 456 3.97 11.64 -5.01
C GLN A 456 2.63 11.54 -5.74
N ILE A 457 2.01 10.36 -5.67
CA ILE A 457 0.74 10.08 -6.36
C ILE A 457 -0.31 9.63 -5.36
N ILE A 458 -0.11 9.74 -4.04
CA ILE A 458 -1.19 9.50 -3.07
C ILE A 458 -1.58 10.83 -2.43
N ASP A 459 -2.86 11.20 -2.55
CA ASP A 459 -3.48 12.25 -1.77
C ASP A 459 -4.15 11.60 -0.55
N ILE A 460 -3.54 11.75 0.61
CA ILE A 460 -4.03 11.16 1.86
C ILE A 460 -5.24 11.95 2.29
N ASP A 461 -6.28 11.26 2.74
CA ASP A 461 -7.44 11.94 3.31
C ASP A 461 -7.00 12.69 4.58
N THR A 462 -6.94 14.02 4.56
CA THR A 462 -6.52 14.79 5.73
C THR A 462 -7.58 14.83 6.85
N LYS A 463 -8.83 14.39 6.59
CA LYS A 463 -9.89 14.35 7.60
C LYS A 463 -9.82 13.10 8.47
N ARG A 464 -9.43 11.96 7.90
CA ARG A 464 -9.38 10.65 8.59
C ARG A 464 -8.18 9.77 8.22
N GLY A 465 -7.40 10.14 7.21
CA GLY A 465 -6.54 9.25 6.43
C GLY A 465 -5.29 8.69 7.10
N VAL A 466 -5.07 8.96 8.39
CA VAL A 466 -4.06 8.28 9.20
C VAL A 466 -4.66 7.84 10.52
N LEU A 467 -4.74 6.53 10.74
CA LEU A 467 -5.40 5.91 11.88
C LEU A 467 -4.51 4.83 12.47
N THR A 468 -4.62 4.60 13.78
CA THR A 468 -3.86 3.57 14.51
C THR A 468 -4.77 2.67 15.34
N PRO A 469 -5.79 2.03 14.74
CA PRO A 469 -6.71 1.17 15.47
C PRO A 469 -6.02 -0.03 16.11
N TYR A 470 -5.01 -0.61 15.46
CA TYR A 470 -4.06 -1.56 16.04
C TYR A 470 -2.77 -1.50 15.23
N ASP A 471 -2.87 -1.86 13.94
CA ASP A 471 -1.92 -1.54 12.87
C ASP A 471 -2.06 -0.05 12.48
N VAL A 472 -1.08 0.50 11.74
CA VAL A 472 -1.20 1.83 11.15
C VAL A 472 -1.97 1.71 9.84
N LEU A 473 -3.10 2.39 9.73
CA LEU A 473 -3.94 2.43 8.55
C LEU A 473 -3.84 3.82 7.91
N LEU A 474 -3.39 3.86 6.66
CA LEU A 474 -3.43 5.03 5.80
C LEU A 474 -4.49 4.81 4.73
N VAL A 475 -5.33 5.82 4.47
CA VAL A 475 -6.32 5.78 3.38
C VAL A 475 -6.27 7.08 2.58
N GLY A 476 -6.44 6.96 1.26
CA GLY A 476 -6.34 8.10 0.35
C GLY A 476 -6.65 7.77 -1.09
N HIS A 477 -6.24 8.66 -1.98
CA HIS A 477 -6.59 8.69 -3.39
C HIS A 477 -5.34 8.68 -4.23
N ILE A 478 -5.32 7.89 -5.30
CA ILE A 478 -4.21 7.98 -6.24
C ILE A 478 -4.44 9.23 -7.11
N LYS A 479 -3.52 10.21 -7.08
CA LYS A 479 -3.55 11.43 -7.91
C LYS A 479 -3.58 11.05 -9.40
N ASP A 480 -4.46 11.70 -10.16
CA ASP A 480 -4.66 11.41 -11.60
C ASP A 480 -3.50 11.84 -12.51
N ASP A 481 -2.40 12.38 -11.97
CA ASP A 481 -1.29 12.92 -12.76
C ASP A 481 -0.34 11.83 -13.31
N VAL A 482 -0.90 10.68 -13.68
CA VAL A 482 -0.25 9.58 -14.41
C VAL A 482 0.38 10.08 -15.73
N ARG A 483 -0.07 11.22 -16.26
CA ARG A 483 0.52 11.90 -17.43
C ARG A 483 2.00 12.27 -17.24
N SER A 484 2.40 12.61 -16.02
CA SER A 484 3.79 12.94 -15.65
C SER A 484 4.60 11.67 -15.34
N ALA A 485 3.93 10.56 -15.02
CA ALA A 485 4.52 9.24 -14.84
C ALA A 485 5.01 8.66 -16.18
N VAL A 486 4.12 8.67 -17.17
CA VAL A 486 4.31 8.05 -18.49
C VAL A 486 5.29 8.84 -19.39
N LYS A 487 5.41 10.16 -19.23
CA LYS A 487 6.36 10.98 -20.00
C LYS A 487 7.80 10.92 -19.53
N ALA A 488 8.08 10.35 -18.36
CA ALA A 488 9.46 10.27 -17.83
C ALA A 488 10.21 9.01 -18.28
N GLY A 489 9.56 8.11 -19.03
CA GLY A 489 10.13 6.86 -19.55
C GLY A 489 10.11 6.79 -21.07
N VAL A 490 10.60 7.84 -21.74
CA VAL A 490 11.08 7.82 -23.15
C VAL A 490 12.47 8.43 -23.18
#